data_AF-A0A117KDJ2-F1
#
_entry.id   AF-A0A117KDJ2-F1
#
_cell.length_a   1.000
_cell.length_b   1.000
_cell.length_c   1.000
_cell.angle_alpha   90.00
_cell.angle_beta   90.00
_cell.angle_gamma   90.00
#
_symmetry.space_group_name_H-M   'P 1'
#
loop_
_entity.id
_entity.type
_entity.pdbx_description
1 polymer ?
#
loop_
_entity_poly.entity_id
_entity_poly.type
_entity_poly.pdbx_seq_one_letter_code
_entity_poly.pdbx_strand_id
1 'polypeptide(L)'
;MRKIILYSISTIYFIITSCGNKKAITNSSTNDEVEVIKFMGTTTTQSRSIDEKAFWFFKDEHAILKISNSGFIEDVKMIKNNNADDFEEYHYAFIVRKERKVDTLYSDYKLRTWILKKNGEKKYFYDEKGNIAENLRNRYSFFNDCW
;
A
#
# COMPACT_ATOMS: atom_id res chain seq x y z
N MET A 1 -61.41 62.36 16.60
CA MET A 1 -60.30 62.62 15.65
C MET A 1 -59.29 61.49 15.71
N ARG A 2 -59.13 60.80 14.58
CA ARG A 2 -57.98 60.04 14.02
C ARG A 2 -56.95 59.37 14.95
N LYS A 3 -56.99 58.03 14.90
CA LYS A 3 -55.91 57.03 14.75
C LYS A 3 -54.46 57.51 14.88
N ILE A 4 -53.63 56.72 15.55
CA ILE A 4 -52.47 56.03 14.95
C ILE A 4 -52.16 54.78 15.80
N ILE A 5 -52.05 53.65 15.09
CA ILE A 5 -51.70 52.32 15.59
C ILE A 5 -50.21 52.14 15.30
N LEU A 6 -49.43 51.65 16.27
CA LEU A 6 -48.05 51.22 16.03
C LEU A 6 -47.85 49.82 16.62
N TYR A 7 -47.80 48.86 15.70
CA TYR A 7 -47.46 47.47 15.90
C TYR A 7 -45.96 47.33 16.20
N SER A 8 -45.59 46.55 17.22
CA SER A 8 -44.25 45.98 17.33
C SER A 8 -44.36 44.45 17.42
N ILE A 9 -44.63 43.84 16.26
CA ILE A 9 -44.53 42.39 16.07
C ILE A 9 -43.03 42.08 15.94
N SER A 10 -42.44 41.52 16.99
CA SER A 10 -41.09 40.93 16.90
C SER A 10 -41.18 39.61 16.13
N THR A 11 -40.93 39.70 14.83
CA THR A 11 -40.79 38.54 13.94
C THR A 11 -39.47 37.85 14.26
N ILE A 12 -39.52 36.75 15.01
CA ILE A 12 -38.38 35.86 15.22
C ILE A 12 -38.06 35.19 13.88
N TYR A 13 -36.98 35.64 13.25
CA TYR A 13 -36.39 35.03 12.07
C TYR A 13 -35.87 33.64 12.45
N PHE A 14 -36.63 32.60 12.10
CA PHE A 14 -36.10 31.24 12.06
C PHE A 14 -35.06 31.18 10.93
N ILE A 15 -33.78 31.21 11.31
CA ILE A 15 -32.69 30.91 10.39
C ILE A 15 -32.82 29.44 10.03
N ILE A 16 -33.36 29.20 8.85
CA ILE A 16 -33.33 27.90 8.17
C ILE A 16 -31.85 27.66 7.89
N THR A 17 -31.15 26.96 8.78
CA THR A 17 -29.85 26.39 8.45
C THR A 17 -30.12 25.33 7.39
N SER A 18 -30.04 25.76 6.14
CA SER A 18 -29.84 24.90 4.99
C SER A 18 -28.70 23.96 5.38
N CYS A 19 -29.06 22.71 5.65
CA CYS A 19 -28.11 21.61 5.65
C CYS A 19 -27.68 21.50 4.19
N GLY A 20 -26.75 22.37 3.79
CA GLY A 20 -26.03 22.21 2.55
C GLY A 20 -25.49 20.79 2.62
N ASN A 21 -25.92 19.97 1.66
CA ASN A 21 -25.28 18.70 1.37
C ASN A 21 -23.81 19.04 1.15
N LYS A 22 -23.02 19.03 2.23
CA LYS A 22 -21.60 18.75 2.16
C LYS A 22 -21.64 17.43 1.41
N LYS A 23 -21.23 17.47 0.14
CA LYS A 23 -20.79 16.27 -0.55
C LYS A 23 -19.96 15.58 0.50
N ALA A 24 -20.46 14.44 0.99
CA ALA A 24 -19.60 13.54 1.70
C ALA A 24 -18.47 13.37 0.70
N ILE A 25 -17.32 13.96 1.02
CA ILE A 25 -16.07 13.43 0.52
C ILE A 25 -16.17 12.03 1.10
N THR A 26 -16.68 11.10 0.30
CA THR A 26 -16.36 9.71 0.42
C THR A 26 -14.85 9.73 0.28
N ASN A 27 -14.17 9.95 1.42
CA ASN A 27 -12.94 9.29 1.70
C ASN A 27 -13.28 7.85 1.39
N SER A 28 -12.93 7.42 0.18
CA SER A 28 -12.91 6.01 -0.16
C SER A 28 -11.79 5.46 0.72
N SER A 29 -12.12 5.23 1.99
CA SER A 29 -11.29 4.54 2.95
C SER A 29 -11.39 3.05 2.63
N THR A 30 -11.12 2.68 1.38
CA THR A 30 -10.41 1.43 1.15
C THR A 30 -9.01 1.72 1.68
N ASN A 31 -8.85 1.46 2.99
CA ASN A 31 -7.53 1.26 3.55
C ASN A 31 -6.98 0.04 2.81
N ASP A 32 -6.36 0.27 1.65
CA ASP A 32 -5.62 -0.73 0.89
C ASP A 32 -4.34 -1.03 1.68
N GLU A 33 -4.52 -1.67 2.84
CA GLU A 33 -3.44 -2.15 3.68
C GLU A 33 -2.70 -3.25 2.90
N VAL A 34 -1.40 -3.07 2.75
CA VAL A 34 -0.52 -4.07 2.18
C VAL A 34 0.20 -4.75 3.35
N GLU A 35 0.08 -6.07 3.41
CA GLU A 35 0.86 -6.88 4.34
C GLU A 35 2.18 -7.23 3.67
N VAL A 36 3.29 -6.85 4.30
CA VAL A 36 4.63 -7.09 3.83
C VAL A 36 5.26 -8.16 4.68
N ILE A 37 5.72 -9.22 4.03
CA ILE A 37 6.40 -10.34 4.65
C ILE A 37 7.86 -10.29 4.20
N LYS A 38 8.78 -10.21 5.17
CA LYS A 38 10.23 -10.25 4.95
C LYS A 38 10.75 -11.60 5.41
N PHE A 39 11.53 -12.26 4.58
CA PHE A 39 12.26 -13.47 4.97
C PHE A 39 13.53 -13.07 5.71
N MET A 40 13.69 -13.54 6.96
CA MET A 40 14.79 -13.15 7.85
C MET A 40 16.03 -14.03 7.73
N GLY A 41 15.99 -15.05 6.86
CA GLY A 41 17.03 -16.07 6.79
C GLY A 41 16.75 -17.22 7.75
N THR A 42 17.37 -18.38 7.52
CA THR A 42 17.33 -19.49 8.49
C THR A 42 18.69 -19.60 9.17
N THR A 43 18.69 -19.99 10.44
CA THR A 43 19.94 -20.31 11.18
C THR A 43 20.67 -21.54 10.64
N THR A 44 20.04 -22.33 9.74
CA THR A 44 20.50 -23.66 9.33
C THR A 44 20.90 -23.79 7.86
N THR A 45 20.62 -22.80 7.00
CA THR A 45 20.91 -22.89 5.56
C THR A 45 21.85 -21.78 5.08
N GLN A 46 23.13 -22.13 4.92
CA GLN A 46 24.05 -21.41 4.05
C GLN A 46 23.68 -21.61 2.56
N SER A 47 23.71 -20.51 1.81
CA SER A 47 23.94 -20.42 0.35
C SER A 47 22.98 -21.16 -0.59
N ARG A 48 21.66 -21.11 -0.36
CA ARG A 48 20.69 -21.43 -1.42
C ARG A 48 19.83 -20.22 -1.68
N SER A 49 19.74 -19.80 -2.95
CA SER A 49 18.79 -18.78 -3.38
C SER A 49 17.39 -19.22 -2.97
N ILE A 50 16.66 -18.31 -2.32
CA ILE A 50 15.30 -18.59 -1.86
C ILE A 50 14.36 -18.44 -3.04
N ASP A 51 13.74 -19.55 -3.46
CA ASP A 51 12.64 -19.54 -4.43
C ASP A 51 11.28 -19.29 -3.75
N GLU A 52 10.22 -19.10 -4.55
CA GLU A 52 8.87 -18.85 -4.04
C GLU A 52 8.38 -19.98 -3.10
N LYS A 53 8.72 -21.24 -3.38
CA LYS A 53 8.27 -22.39 -2.59
C LYS A 53 8.97 -22.43 -1.25
N ALA A 54 10.29 -22.20 -1.24
CA ALA A 54 11.10 -22.11 -0.03
C ALA A 54 10.65 -20.94 0.84
N PHE A 55 10.42 -19.77 0.24
CA PHE A 55 9.91 -18.59 0.94
C PHE A 55 8.65 -18.92 1.76
N TRP A 56 7.66 -19.59 1.16
CA TRP A 56 6.40 -19.93 1.85
C TRP A 56 6.49 -21.16 2.77
N PHE A 57 7.53 -21.97 2.63
CA PHE A 57 7.76 -23.13 3.50
C PHE A 57 8.29 -22.71 4.88
N PHE A 58 9.23 -21.77 4.92
CA PHE A 58 9.88 -21.30 6.16
C PHE A 58 9.13 -20.13 6.82
N LYS A 59 7.87 -20.37 7.22
CA LYS A 59 7.02 -19.32 7.80
C LYS A 59 7.51 -18.78 9.13
N ASP A 60 8.22 -19.59 9.92
CA ASP A 60 8.76 -19.17 11.22
C ASP A 60 9.89 -18.14 11.08
N GLU A 61 10.44 -18.00 9.87
CA GLU A 61 11.51 -17.06 9.52
C GLU A 61 10.95 -15.78 8.87
N HIS A 62 9.66 -15.51 9.04
CA HIS A 62 8.99 -14.34 8.48
C HIS A 62 8.82 -13.22 9.52
N ALA A 63 9.26 -12.02 9.15
CA ALA A 63 8.84 -10.80 9.82
C ALA A 63 7.70 -10.15 9.02
N ILE A 64 6.73 -9.54 9.70
CA ILE A 64 5.53 -8.97 9.07
C ILE A 64 5.41 -7.49 9.42
N LEU A 65 5.17 -6.66 8.39
CA LEU A 65 4.83 -5.24 8.50
C LEU A 65 3.51 -4.97 7.76
N LYS A 66 2.65 -4.15 8.34
CA LYS A 66 1.45 -3.64 7.66
C LYS A 66 1.67 -2.19 7.25
N ILE A 67 1.50 -1.89 5.96
CA ILE A 67 1.62 -0.54 5.42
C ILE A 67 0.28 -0.06 4.87
N SER A 68 -0.15 1.13 5.28
CA SER A 68 -1.43 1.72 4.89
C SER A 68 -1.38 2.44 3.53
N ASN A 69 -0.18 2.62 2.97
CA ASN A 69 0.03 3.29 1.69
C ASN A 69 0.47 2.28 0.63
N SER A 70 -0.46 1.92 -0.25
CA SER A 70 -0.25 1.02 -1.40
C SER A 70 0.18 1.74 -2.68
N GLY A 71 0.40 3.06 -2.66
CA GLY A 71 0.70 3.87 -3.85
C GLY A 71 1.93 3.38 -4.62
N PHE A 72 2.96 2.91 -3.91
CA PHE A 72 4.17 2.37 -4.53
C PHE A 72 3.90 1.14 -5.41
N ILE A 73 2.81 0.39 -5.18
CA ILE A 73 2.43 -0.74 -6.04
C ILE A 73 2.10 -0.27 -7.45
N GLU A 74 1.46 0.89 -7.59
CA GLU A 74 1.20 1.49 -8.89
C GLU A 74 2.49 2.04 -9.50
N ASP A 75 3.38 2.63 -8.69
CA ASP A 75 4.71 3.05 -9.16
C ASP A 75 5.50 1.87 -9.76
N VAL A 76 5.47 0.69 -9.12
CA VAL A 76 6.09 -0.53 -9.65
C VAL A 76 5.50 -0.92 -11.00
N LYS A 77 4.17 -0.88 -11.15
CA LYS A 77 3.49 -1.25 -12.41
C LYS A 77 3.77 -0.27 -13.55
N MET A 78 4.18 0.96 -13.25
CA MET A 78 4.53 1.97 -14.24
C MET A 78 5.97 1.85 -14.76
N ILE A 79 6.78 0.98 -14.16
CA ILE A 79 8.13 0.66 -14.64
C ILE A 79 8.03 0.03 -16.04
N LYS A 80 8.84 0.54 -16.98
CA LYS A 80 8.85 0.06 -18.37
C LYS A 80 9.80 -1.11 -18.61
N ASN A 81 10.81 -1.27 -17.76
CA ASN A 81 11.79 -2.34 -17.89
C ASN A 81 11.27 -3.61 -17.23
N ASN A 82 11.06 -4.66 -18.02
CA ASN A 82 10.51 -5.94 -17.58
C ASN A 82 11.57 -7.05 -17.55
N ASN A 83 12.78 -6.74 -17.08
CA ASN A 83 13.87 -7.72 -17.01
C ASN A 83 13.65 -8.72 -15.85
N ALA A 84 13.61 -10.01 -16.18
CA ALA A 84 13.52 -11.09 -15.20
C ALA A 84 14.92 -11.55 -14.72
N ASP A 85 15.96 -11.34 -15.52
CA ASP A 85 17.29 -11.89 -15.28
C ASP A 85 18.00 -11.24 -14.08
N ASP A 86 17.57 -10.05 -13.68
CA ASP A 86 18.14 -9.32 -12.55
C ASP A 86 17.59 -9.80 -11.19
N PHE A 87 16.51 -10.60 -11.18
CA PHE A 87 15.88 -11.04 -9.93
C PHE A 87 16.74 -12.09 -9.22
N GLU A 88 17.29 -11.72 -8.05
CA GLU A 88 18.22 -12.58 -7.32
C GLU A 88 17.51 -13.66 -6.50
N GLU A 89 16.59 -13.27 -5.61
CA GLU A 89 15.90 -14.18 -4.71
C GLU A 89 14.62 -13.58 -4.11
N TYR A 90 13.73 -14.44 -3.60
CA TYR A 90 12.51 -14.02 -2.92
C TYR A 90 12.84 -13.60 -1.48
N HIS A 91 12.93 -12.29 -1.25
CA HIS A 91 13.21 -11.72 0.07
C HIS A 91 11.99 -11.04 0.70
N TYR A 92 11.16 -10.41 -0.13
CA TYR A 92 9.93 -9.75 0.30
C TYR A 92 8.71 -10.26 -0.47
N ALA A 93 7.58 -10.37 0.21
CA ALA A 93 6.26 -10.56 -0.39
C ALA A 93 5.29 -9.49 0.11
N PHE A 94 4.73 -8.73 -0.81
CA PHE A 94 3.74 -7.68 -0.57
C PHE A 94 2.37 -8.22 -0.98
N ILE A 95 1.52 -8.49 0.00
CA ILE A 95 0.18 -9.07 -0.17
C ILE A 95 -0.83 -7.94 -0.25
N VAL A 96 -1.36 -7.75 -1.46
CA VAL A 96 -2.35 -6.72 -1.75
C VAL A 96 -3.72 -7.38 -1.83
N ARG A 97 -4.57 -7.13 -0.84
CA ARG A 97 -5.93 -7.68 -0.78
C ARG A 97 -6.90 -6.64 -1.32
N LYS A 98 -7.46 -6.90 -2.52
CA LYS A 98 -8.51 -6.07 -3.12
C LYS A 98 -9.77 -6.90 -3.26
N GLU A 99 -10.73 -6.65 -2.36
CA GLU A 99 -12.00 -7.38 -2.31
C GLU A 99 -11.79 -8.91 -2.25
N ARG A 100 -12.14 -9.64 -3.31
CA ARG A 100 -11.99 -11.10 -3.44
C ARG A 100 -10.69 -11.53 -4.14
N LYS A 101 -9.81 -10.59 -4.47
CA LYS A 101 -8.55 -10.85 -5.19
C LYS A 101 -7.36 -10.61 -4.26
N VAL A 102 -6.39 -11.51 -4.33
CA VAL A 102 -5.11 -11.39 -3.65
C VAL A 102 -4.06 -11.32 -4.74
N ASP A 103 -3.50 -10.13 -4.94
CA ASP A 103 -2.32 -9.94 -5.78
C ASP A 103 -1.09 -10.04 -4.86
N THR A 104 -0.01 -10.66 -5.34
CA THR A 104 1.26 -10.71 -4.59
C THR A 104 2.34 -10.08 -5.43
N LEU A 105 3.03 -9.10 -4.86
CA LEU A 105 4.21 -8.51 -5.45
C LEU A 105 5.42 -9.02 -4.67
N TYR A 106 6.34 -9.71 -5.34
CA TYR A 106 7.59 -10.15 -4.73
C TYR A 106 8.73 -9.19 -5.06
N SER A 107 9.74 -9.14 -4.19
CA SER A 107 10.97 -8.39 -4.45
C SER A 107 12.18 -9.03 -3.80
N ASP A 108 13.35 -8.73 -4.35
CA ASP A 108 14.65 -9.07 -3.79
C ASP A 108 15.02 -8.20 -2.58
N TYR A 109 16.14 -8.51 -1.92
CA TYR A 109 16.61 -7.73 -0.77
C TYR A 109 16.90 -6.25 -1.15
N LYS A 110 17.27 -6.01 -2.40
CA LYS A 110 17.60 -4.67 -2.93
C LYS A 110 16.36 -3.80 -3.12
N LEU A 111 15.17 -4.39 -3.19
CA LEU A 111 13.91 -3.75 -3.54
C LEU A 111 13.93 -3.11 -4.94
N ARG A 112 14.67 -3.71 -5.88
CA ARG A 112 14.82 -3.19 -7.25
C ARG A 112 14.16 -4.06 -8.29
N THR A 113 14.14 -5.36 -8.06
CA THR A 113 13.45 -6.29 -8.94
C THR A 113 12.11 -6.68 -8.34
N TRP A 114 11.09 -6.75 -9.18
CA TRP A 114 9.72 -6.94 -8.73
C TRP A 114 9.02 -7.98 -9.59
N ILE A 115 8.30 -8.89 -8.94
CA ILE A 115 7.49 -9.90 -9.63
C ILE A 115 6.05 -9.75 -9.18
N LEU A 116 5.19 -9.24 -10.06
CA LEU A 116 3.75 -9.22 -9.82
C LEU A 116 3.16 -10.57 -10.23
N LYS A 117 2.67 -11.32 -9.26
CA LYS A 117 1.90 -12.55 -9.47
C LYS A 117 0.41 -12.26 -9.35
N LYS A 118 -0.33 -12.49 -10.44
CA LYS A 118 -1.76 -12.25 -10.53
C LYS A 118 -2.44 -13.31 -11.39
N ASN A 119 -3.47 -13.97 -10.86
CA ASN A 119 -4.20 -15.03 -11.55
C ASN A 119 -3.30 -16.15 -12.14
N GLY A 120 -2.18 -16.45 -11.47
CA GLY A 120 -1.20 -17.44 -11.94
C GLY A 120 -0.16 -16.90 -12.94
N GLU A 121 -0.35 -15.70 -13.48
CA GLU A 121 0.61 -15.05 -14.36
C GLU A 121 1.66 -14.26 -13.56
N LYS A 122 2.89 -14.23 -14.06
CA LYS A 122 4.00 -13.43 -13.50
C LYS A 122 4.37 -12.32 -14.47
N LYS A 123 4.48 -11.10 -13.96
CA LYS A 123 5.05 -9.93 -14.67
C LYS A 123 6.25 -9.41 -13.89
N TYR A 124 7.32 -9.09 -14.61
CA TYR A 124 8.59 -8.66 -14.04
C TYR A 124 8.75 -7.16 -14.24
N PHE A 125 9.33 -6.48 -13.27
CA PHE A 125 9.66 -5.06 -13.34
C PHE A 125 11.02 -4.80 -12.69
N TYR A 126 11.80 -3.89 -13.26
CA TYR A 126 13.12 -3.51 -12.74
C TYR A 126 13.24 -1.99 -12.55
N ASP A 127 13.35 -1.56 -11.29
CA ASP A 127 13.60 -0.17 -10.89
C ASP A 127 15.10 0.12 -10.93
N GLU A 128 15.60 0.45 -12.13
CA GLU A 128 17.02 0.78 -12.38
C GLU A 128 17.55 1.88 -11.44
N LYS A 129 16.71 2.86 -11.10
CA LYS A 129 17.09 3.99 -10.26
C LYS A 129 17.03 3.65 -8.77
N GLY A 130 16.22 2.67 -8.39
CA GLY A 130 15.99 2.29 -7.00
C GLY A 130 15.19 3.32 -6.20
N ASN A 131 14.42 4.17 -6.86
CA ASN A 131 13.60 5.20 -6.21
C ASN A 131 12.55 4.57 -5.27
N ILE A 132 11.99 3.42 -5.66
CA ILE A 132 10.99 2.72 -4.85
C ILE A 132 11.66 2.15 -3.60
N ALA A 133 12.84 1.54 -3.76
CA ALA A 133 13.66 1.06 -2.65
C ALA A 133 14.01 2.17 -1.66
N GLU A 134 14.47 3.32 -2.15
CA GLU A 134 14.80 4.49 -1.33
C GLU A 134 13.57 4.99 -0.55
N ASN A 135 12.42 5.14 -1.23
CA ASN A 135 11.18 5.58 -0.60
C ASN A 135 10.71 4.62 0.50
N LEU A 136 10.80 3.31 0.28
CA LEU A 136 10.43 2.31 1.28
C LEU A 136 11.34 2.36 2.50
N ARG A 137 12.67 2.41 2.29
CA ARG A 137 13.68 2.47 3.36
C ARG A 137 13.62 3.74 4.19
N ASN A 138 13.35 4.88 3.55
CA ASN A 138 13.19 6.16 4.24
C ASN A 138 11.94 6.21 5.13
N ARG A 139 10.90 5.44 4.78
CA ARG A 139 9.62 5.42 5.52
C ARG A 139 9.54 4.33 6.57
N TYR A 140 10.14 3.18 6.33
CA TYR A 140 10.05 2.03 7.22
C TYR A 140 11.42 1.40 7.43
N SER A 141 11.88 1.43 8.68
CA SER A 141 13.14 0.78 9.10
C SER A 141 13.14 -0.73 8.85
N PHE A 142 11.97 -1.34 8.70
CA PHE A 142 11.77 -2.74 8.32
C PHE A 142 12.55 -3.16 7.06
N PHE A 143 12.73 -2.24 6.11
CA PHE A 143 13.43 -2.46 4.85
C PHE A 143 14.93 -2.14 4.89
N ASN A 144 15.45 -1.71 6.05
CA ASN A 144 16.88 -1.49 6.24
C ASN A 144 17.56 -2.78 6.72
N ASP A 145 18.82 -2.94 6.32
CA ASP A 145 19.63 -4.12 6.63
C ASP A 145 20.33 -4.04 8.00
N CYS A 146 20.18 -2.91 8.72
CA CYS A 146 20.76 -2.72 10.04
C CYS A 146 19.74 -3.09 11.12
N TRP A 147 20.04 -4.15 11.87
CA TRP A 147 19.41 -4.52 13.14
C TRP A 147 20.39 -4.29 14.29
#